data_AF-A0A964AD36-F1
#
_entry.id   AF-A0A964AD36-F1
#
_cell.length_a   1.000
_cell.length_b   1.000
_cell.length_c   1.000
_cell.angle_alpha   90.00
_cell.angle_beta   90.00
_cell.angle_gamma   90.00
#
_symmetry.space_group_name_H-M   'P 1'
#
loop_
_entity.id
_entity.type
_entity.pdbx_description
1 polymer ?
#
loop_
_entity_poly.entity_id
_entity_poly.type
_entity_poly.pdbx_seq_one_letter_code
_entity_poly.pdbx_strand_id
1 'polypeptide(L)'
;MGNETPRYDLIMVPAVRDTNVGEGAADSLIRVLATPKLVVPVAESLAETWCEVYLAPGPASHQLFVRGGYDGEEPVFLDGVVRWGSSTESLEYAAGDVPVHFFFELRGCLYDHFAASFLARMKDILFVPVHTFARPHAGPRPRREVPPGEERTDKRRKRGGTGALAGTRVEEL
;
A
#
# COMPACT_ATOMS: atom_id res chain seq x y z
N MET A 1 7.38 2.40 -32.09
CA MET A 1 6.70 2.97 -30.91
C MET A 1 6.13 1.79 -30.17
N GLY A 2 6.76 1.39 -29.06
CA GLY A 2 6.25 0.25 -28.27
C GLY A 2 4.90 0.62 -27.71
N ASN A 3 3.89 -0.22 -27.89
CA ASN A 3 2.65 -0.10 -27.13
C ASN A 3 3.02 -0.41 -25.68
N GLU A 4 3.26 0.63 -24.88
CA GLU A 4 3.35 0.46 -23.43
C GLU A 4 2.01 -0.08 -22.93
N THR A 5 2.07 -1.18 -22.19
CA THR A 5 0.89 -1.76 -21.55
C THR A 5 0.23 -0.69 -20.67
N PRO A 6 -1.06 -0.37 -20.86
CA PRO A 6 -1.74 0.64 -20.05
C PRO A 6 -1.63 0.31 -18.57
N ARG A 7 -1.29 1.32 -17.76
CA ARG A 7 -1.18 1.19 -16.31
C ARG A 7 -2.09 2.18 -15.59
N TYR A 8 -2.54 1.80 -14.39
CA TYR A 8 -3.50 2.53 -13.59
C TYR A 8 -2.98 2.75 -12.17
N ASP A 9 -3.38 3.84 -11.53
CA ASP A 9 -3.27 3.93 -10.08
C ASP A 9 -4.60 3.57 -9.45
N LEU A 10 -4.56 2.71 -8.44
CA LEU A 10 -5.70 2.23 -7.69
C LEU A 10 -5.57 2.66 -6.23
N ILE A 11 -6.64 3.23 -5.69
CA ILE A 11 -6.67 3.63 -4.29
C ILE A 11 -7.89 3.06 -3.60
N MET A 12 -7.69 2.58 -2.38
CA MET A 12 -8.71 2.12 -1.46
C MET A 12 -8.71 3.05 -0.25
N VAL A 13 -9.90 3.50 0.11
CA VAL A 13 -10.16 4.48 1.18
C VAL A 13 -11.40 4.05 1.95
N PRO A 14 -11.55 4.43 3.23
CA PRO A 14 -12.78 4.17 3.96
C PRO A 14 -13.94 4.93 3.29
N ALA A 15 -15.13 4.34 3.33
CA ALA A 15 -16.33 4.96 2.77
C ALA A 15 -16.66 6.29 3.48
N VAL A 16 -16.41 6.34 4.79
CA VAL A 16 -16.48 7.56 5.60
C VAL A 16 -15.07 8.15 5.72
N ARG A 17 -14.84 9.29 5.06
CA ARG A 17 -13.50 9.80 4.70
C ARG A 17 -12.68 10.31 5.88
N ASP A 18 -13.38 10.78 6.91
CA ASP A 18 -12.84 11.21 8.20
C ASP A 18 -12.46 10.04 9.12
N THR A 19 -12.70 8.79 8.69
CA THR A 19 -12.37 7.62 9.51
C THR A 19 -10.87 7.50 9.68
N ASN A 20 -10.42 7.67 10.92
CA ASN A 20 -9.06 7.37 11.32
C ASN A 20 -8.92 5.86 11.58
N VAL A 21 -8.20 5.18 10.69
CA VAL A 21 -7.82 3.79 10.89
C VAL A 21 -6.65 3.75 11.87
N GLY A 22 -6.90 3.20 13.06
CA GLY A 22 -5.87 3.10 14.10
C GLY A 22 -4.65 2.29 13.68
N GLU A 23 -3.50 2.58 14.28
CA GLU A 23 -2.20 1.96 13.94
C GLU A 23 -2.26 0.42 13.92
N GLY A 24 -2.96 -0.20 14.88
CA GLY A 24 -3.10 -1.66 14.93
C GLY A 24 -3.82 -2.29 13.73
N ALA A 25 -4.81 -1.59 13.15
CA ALA A 25 -5.54 -2.05 11.97
C ALA A 25 -4.70 -1.87 10.69
N ALA A 26 -4.01 -0.74 10.55
CA ALA A 26 -3.06 -0.51 9.45
C ALA A 26 -1.91 -1.54 9.48
N ASP A 27 -1.39 -1.84 10.68
CA ASP A 27 -0.37 -2.86 10.89
C ASP A 27 -0.86 -4.26 10.52
N SER A 28 -2.10 -4.58 10.90
CA SER A 28 -2.73 -5.85 10.57
C SER A 28 -2.94 -6.00 9.06
N LEU A 29 -3.38 -4.93 8.38
CA LEU A 29 -3.46 -4.87 6.92
C LEU A 29 -2.10 -5.18 6.29
N ILE A 30 -1.05 -4.43 6.66
CA ILE A 30 0.30 -4.62 6.09
C ILE A 30 0.78 -6.06 6.28
N ARG A 31 0.59 -6.63 7.48
CA ARG A 31 0.95 -8.03 7.75
C ARG A 31 0.17 -9.01 6.89
N VAL A 32 -1.14 -8.83 6.77
CA VAL A 32 -2.01 -9.69 5.95
C VAL A 32 -1.62 -9.65 4.48
N LEU A 33 -1.14 -8.51 3.98
CA LEU A 33 -0.62 -8.40 2.60
C LEU A 33 0.79 -9.02 2.47
N ALA A 34 1.66 -8.80 3.46
CA ALA A 34 3.06 -9.20 3.40
C ALA A 34 3.29 -10.69 3.67
N THR A 35 2.54 -11.33 4.58
CA THR A 35 2.70 -12.76 4.91
C THR A 35 2.55 -13.69 3.70
N PRO A 36 1.48 -13.60 2.89
CA PRO A 36 1.37 -14.32 1.61
C PRO A 36 2.25 -13.74 0.48
N LYS A 37 3.02 -12.68 0.76
CA LYS A 37 3.86 -11.96 -0.22
C LYS A 37 3.06 -11.36 -1.38
N LEU A 38 1.89 -10.77 -1.08
CA LEU A 38 1.15 -9.93 -2.04
C LEU A 38 1.88 -8.60 -2.25
N VAL A 39 2.48 -8.08 -1.18
CA VAL A 39 3.31 -6.87 -1.18
C VAL A 39 4.56 -7.11 -0.33
N VAL A 40 5.57 -6.27 -0.54
CA VAL A 40 6.80 -6.25 0.27
C VAL A 40 6.98 -4.83 0.82
N PRO A 41 6.93 -4.62 2.14
CA PRO A 41 7.28 -3.33 2.73
C PRO A 41 8.77 -3.02 2.49
N VAL A 42 9.06 -1.86 1.90
CA VAL A 42 10.43 -1.47 1.50
C VAL A 42 10.96 -0.23 2.21
N ALA A 43 10.07 0.64 2.70
CA ALA A 43 10.43 1.83 3.44
C ALA A 43 9.26 2.31 4.31
N GLU A 44 9.57 3.15 5.29
CA GLU A 44 8.60 3.74 6.20
C GLU A 44 8.99 5.19 6.46
N SER A 45 8.02 6.10 6.34
CA SER A 45 8.12 7.50 6.76
C SER A 45 7.18 7.69 7.93
N LEU A 46 7.72 8.05 9.10
CA LEU A 46 6.98 8.13 10.36
C LEU A 46 7.08 9.53 10.94
N ALA A 47 5.99 10.28 10.84
CA ALA A 47 5.81 11.55 11.51
C ALA A 47 5.02 11.37 12.82
N GLU A 48 4.87 12.45 13.58
CA GLU A 48 4.05 12.50 14.78
C GLU A 48 2.56 12.29 14.45
N THR A 49 2.09 12.88 13.35
CA THR A 49 0.66 12.90 12.99
C THR A 49 0.29 11.95 11.85
N TRP A 50 1.27 11.30 11.20
CA TRP A 50 1.02 10.35 10.12
C TRP A 50 2.14 9.33 9.96
N CYS A 51 1.82 8.23 9.30
CA CYS A 51 2.78 7.23 8.86
C CYS A 51 2.45 6.79 7.44
N GLU A 52 3.49 6.62 6.64
CA GLU A 52 3.43 5.99 5.32
C GLU A 52 4.36 4.78 5.27
N VAL A 53 3.83 3.64 4.85
CA VAL A 53 4.64 2.45 4.55
C VAL A 53 4.60 2.22 3.06
N TYR A 54 5.78 2.26 2.44
CA TYR A 54 5.95 2.04 1.01
C TYR A 54 6.12 0.56 0.71
N LEU A 55 5.52 0.15 -0.39
CA LEU A 55 5.35 -1.23 -0.79
C LEU A 55 5.91 -1.47 -2.19
N ALA A 56 6.51 -2.63 -2.39
CA ALA A 56 6.88 -3.18 -3.69
C ALA A 56 6.02 -4.42 -4.00
N PRO A 57 5.87 -4.82 -5.27
CA PRO A 57 5.19 -6.06 -5.63
C PRO A 57 5.92 -7.28 -5.05
N GLY A 58 5.15 -8.19 -4.43
CA GLY A 58 5.62 -9.52 -4.09
C GLY A 58 5.29 -10.56 -5.17
N PRO A 59 5.83 -11.79 -5.08
CA PRO A 59 5.58 -12.86 -6.06
C PRO A 59 4.10 -13.24 -6.20
N ALA A 60 3.27 -13.01 -5.18
CA ALA A 60 1.84 -13.31 -5.22
C ALA A 60 0.96 -12.06 -5.48
N SER A 61 1.55 -10.93 -5.84
CA SER A 61 0.86 -9.64 -6.04
C SER A 61 -0.33 -9.70 -7.00
N HIS A 62 -0.29 -10.59 -8.00
CA HIS A 62 -1.41 -10.79 -8.95
C HIS A 62 -2.75 -11.13 -8.27
N GLN A 63 -2.72 -11.76 -7.09
CA GLN A 63 -3.93 -12.15 -6.36
C GLN A 63 -4.72 -10.95 -5.82
N LEU A 64 -4.14 -9.75 -5.84
CA LEU A 64 -4.84 -8.49 -5.55
C LEU A 64 -5.88 -8.16 -6.64
N PHE A 65 -5.68 -8.66 -7.86
CA PHE A 65 -6.44 -8.27 -9.05
C PHE A 65 -7.22 -9.43 -9.67
N VAL A 66 -6.64 -10.63 -9.69
CA VAL A 66 -7.24 -11.79 -10.38
C VAL A 66 -7.25 -13.04 -9.51
N ARG A 67 -8.15 -13.97 -9.83
CA ARG A 67 -8.14 -15.33 -9.28
C ARG A 67 -7.39 -16.25 -10.23
N GLY A 68 -6.44 -17.02 -9.71
CA GLY A 68 -5.62 -17.93 -10.50
C GLY A 68 -4.15 -17.47 -10.59
N GLY A 69 -3.38 -18.14 -11.45
CA GLY A 69 -1.99 -17.77 -11.69
C GLY A 69 -1.85 -16.55 -12.59
N TYR A 70 -0.68 -15.92 -12.53
CA TYR A 70 -0.23 -14.90 -13.45
C TYR A 70 1.14 -15.30 -13.96
N ASP A 71 1.28 -15.40 -15.27
CA ASP A 71 2.48 -15.85 -15.98
C ASP A 71 3.17 -14.70 -16.76
N GLY A 72 2.65 -13.48 -16.64
CA GLY A 72 3.26 -12.31 -17.26
C GLY A 72 4.60 -11.96 -16.62
N GLU A 73 5.55 -11.52 -17.44
CA GLU A 73 6.90 -11.14 -17.02
C GLU A 73 6.93 -9.76 -16.32
N GLU A 74 5.95 -8.90 -16.61
CA GLU A 74 5.85 -7.57 -16.02
C GLU A 74 5.26 -7.61 -14.60
N PRO A 75 5.73 -6.77 -13.67
CA PRO A 75 5.12 -6.64 -12.36
C PRO A 75 3.70 -6.07 -12.49
N VAL A 76 2.74 -6.69 -11.77
CA VAL A 76 1.32 -6.30 -11.82
C VAL A 76 1.03 -4.93 -11.22
N PHE A 77 1.94 -4.37 -10.43
CA PHE A 77 1.99 -2.96 -10.01
C PHE A 77 3.44 -2.55 -9.76
N LEU A 78 3.75 -1.25 -9.81
CA LEU A 78 5.13 -0.73 -9.70
C LEU A 78 5.52 -0.38 -8.26
N ASP A 79 4.66 0.37 -7.57
CA ASP A 79 4.83 0.72 -6.16
C ASP A 79 3.48 0.82 -5.45
N GLY A 80 3.51 0.91 -4.12
CA GLY A 80 2.31 1.17 -3.34
C GLY A 80 2.64 1.87 -2.03
N VAL A 81 1.59 2.35 -1.36
CA VAL A 81 1.70 3.00 -0.07
C VAL A 81 0.45 2.71 0.78
N VAL A 82 0.68 2.48 2.06
CA VAL A 82 -0.38 2.52 3.09
C VAL A 82 -0.11 3.75 3.93
N ARG A 83 -1.06 4.69 3.98
CA ARG A 83 -1.02 5.86 4.84
C ARG A 83 -2.07 5.75 5.93
N TRP A 84 -1.72 6.14 7.15
CA TRP A 84 -2.65 6.34 8.26
C TRP A 84 -2.16 7.47 9.17
N GLY A 85 -3.03 8.03 10.00
CA GLY A 85 -2.65 9.08 10.94
C GLY A 85 -3.78 10.00 11.38
N SER A 86 -3.46 10.90 12.29
CA SER A 86 -4.33 12.01 12.71
C SER A 86 -4.33 13.17 11.73
N SER A 87 -3.32 13.32 10.86
CA SER A 87 -3.36 14.29 9.76
C SER A 87 -4.02 13.70 8.51
N THR A 88 -4.75 14.54 7.79
CA THR A 88 -5.39 14.16 6.52
C THR A 88 -4.45 14.35 5.34
N GLU A 89 -4.76 13.66 4.24
CA GLU A 89 -4.16 13.86 2.92
C GLU A 89 -5.26 14.11 1.90
N SER A 90 -5.08 15.12 1.04
CA SER A 90 -5.97 15.35 -0.09
C SER A 90 -5.59 14.44 -1.25
N LEU A 91 -6.55 13.65 -1.74
CA LEU A 91 -6.33 12.70 -2.82
C LEU A 91 -6.85 13.25 -4.14
N GLU A 92 -5.99 13.34 -5.14
CA GLU A 92 -6.33 13.69 -6.53
C GLU A 92 -6.95 12.49 -7.27
N TYR A 93 -8.02 11.91 -6.71
CA TYR A 93 -8.74 10.77 -7.27
C TYR A 93 -10.22 11.10 -7.41
N ALA A 94 -10.76 10.99 -8.63
CA ALA A 94 -12.11 11.43 -9.00
C ALA A 94 -12.38 12.92 -8.67
N ALA A 95 -13.57 13.41 -8.99
CA ALA A 95 -13.92 14.83 -8.85
C ALA A 95 -14.03 15.26 -7.38
N GLY A 96 -12.91 15.67 -6.79
CA GLY A 96 -12.84 16.35 -5.49
C GLY A 96 -11.62 15.95 -4.67
N ASP A 97 -10.86 16.94 -4.23
CA ASP A 97 -9.80 16.81 -3.23
C ASP A 97 -10.43 16.47 -1.88
N VAL A 98 -10.75 15.21 -1.67
CA VAL A 98 -11.37 14.77 -0.41
C VAL A 98 -10.25 14.42 0.57
N PRO A 99 -10.13 15.14 1.70
CA PRO A 99 -9.13 14.82 2.72
C PRO A 99 -9.47 13.47 3.37
N VAL A 100 -8.47 12.59 3.49
CA VAL A 100 -8.60 11.29 4.15
C VAL A 100 -7.50 11.06 5.19
N HIS A 101 -7.83 10.39 6.28
CA HIS A 101 -6.84 9.97 7.27
C HIS A 101 -6.12 8.67 6.90
N PHE A 102 -6.78 7.82 6.10
CA PHE A 102 -6.29 6.51 5.71
C PHE A 102 -6.47 6.27 4.22
N PHE A 103 -5.45 5.67 3.60
CA PHE A 103 -5.59 5.06 2.29
C PHE A 103 -4.58 3.93 2.07
N PHE A 104 -4.92 3.05 1.14
CA PHE A 104 -4.02 2.08 0.52
C PHE A 104 -4.02 2.34 -0.99
N GLU A 105 -2.87 2.72 -1.52
CA GLU A 105 -2.69 3.05 -2.93
C GLU A 105 -1.70 2.05 -3.55
N LEU A 106 -2.03 1.54 -4.73
CA LEU A 106 -1.12 0.83 -5.63
C LEU A 106 -1.00 1.64 -6.92
N ARG A 107 0.22 1.81 -7.40
CA ARG A 107 0.55 2.64 -8.55
C ARG A 107 1.10 1.82 -9.69
N GLY A 108 0.77 2.23 -10.90
CA GLY A 108 1.22 1.55 -12.10
C GLY A 108 0.69 0.12 -12.22
N CYS A 109 -0.54 -0.15 -11.77
CA CYS A 109 -1.21 -1.43 -11.87
C CYS A 109 -1.54 -1.80 -13.32
N LEU A 110 -1.38 -3.07 -13.69
CA LEU A 110 -1.85 -3.58 -15.00
C LEU A 110 -3.38 -3.67 -15.10
N TYR A 111 -4.06 -3.63 -13.96
CA TYR A 111 -5.51 -3.75 -13.82
C TYR A 111 -6.07 -2.43 -13.28
N ASP A 112 -7.29 -2.09 -13.68
CA ASP A 112 -8.01 -0.89 -13.27
C ASP A 112 -8.97 -1.12 -12.07
N HIS A 113 -8.95 -2.32 -11.49
CA HIS A 113 -9.78 -2.68 -10.34
C HIS A 113 -9.12 -3.78 -9.49
N PHE A 114 -9.52 -3.84 -8.22
CA PHE A 114 -9.17 -4.95 -7.33
C PHE A 114 -10.11 -6.14 -7.51
N ALA A 115 -9.62 -7.34 -7.21
CA ALA A 115 -10.45 -8.53 -7.15
C ALA A 115 -11.54 -8.38 -6.06
N ALA A 116 -12.76 -8.82 -6.34
CA ALA A 116 -13.84 -8.84 -5.34
C ALA A 116 -13.47 -9.65 -4.08
N SER A 117 -12.72 -10.74 -4.23
CA SER A 117 -12.20 -11.53 -3.09
C SER A 117 -11.19 -10.76 -2.24
N PHE A 118 -10.38 -9.90 -2.86
CA PHE A 118 -9.48 -9.03 -2.13
C PHE A 118 -10.28 -8.01 -1.32
N LEU A 119 -11.23 -7.32 -1.94
CA LEU A 119 -12.07 -6.31 -1.27
C LEU A 119 -12.89 -6.89 -0.11
N ALA A 120 -13.43 -8.11 -0.26
CA ALA A 120 -14.10 -8.81 0.82
C ALA A 120 -13.17 -9.01 2.03
N ARG A 121 -11.94 -9.46 1.80
CA ARG A 121 -10.93 -9.64 2.85
C ARG A 121 -10.53 -8.31 3.51
N MET A 122 -10.47 -7.22 2.75
CA MET A 122 -10.11 -5.90 3.30
C MET A 122 -11.18 -5.38 4.26
N LYS A 123 -12.46 -5.59 3.94
CA LYS A 123 -13.58 -5.25 4.83
C LYS A 123 -13.47 -5.95 6.19
N ASP A 124 -13.06 -7.22 6.19
CA ASP A 124 -12.89 -8.00 7.43
C ASP A 124 -11.71 -7.52 8.28
N ILE A 125 -10.66 -6.99 7.66
CA ILE A 125 -9.46 -6.49 8.37
C ILE A 125 -9.68 -5.09 8.92
N LEU A 126 -10.25 -4.20 8.10
CA LEU A 126 -10.39 -2.79 8.43
C LEU A 126 -11.65 -2.50 9.26
N PHE A 127 -12.59 -3.45 9.33
CA PHE A 127 -13.88 -3.32 10.00
C PHE A 127 -14.71 -2.11 9.53
N VAL A 128 -14.42 -1.58 8.34
CA VAL A 128 -15.13 -0.45 7.73
C VAL A 128 -15.42 -0.73 6.26
N PRO A 129 -16.54 -0.22 5.72
CA PRO A 129 -16.75 -0.23 4.28
C PRO A 129 -15.66 0.59 3.58
N VAL A 130 -15.24 0.14 2.40
CA VAL A 130 -14.21 0.82 1.60
C VAL A 130 -14.77 1.20 0.23
N HIS A 131 -14.27 2.32 -0.31
CA HIS A 131 -14.44 2.71 -1.69
C HIS A 131 -13.13 2.55 -2.44
N THR A 132 -13.22 2.28 -3.74
CA THR A 132 -12.07 2.15 -4.62
C THR A 132 -12.18 3.11 -5.78
N PHE A 133 -11.07 3.75 -6.14
CA PHE A 133 -10.97 4.64 -7.29
C PHE A 133 -9.80 4.22 -8.17
N ALA A 134 -9.95 4.44 -9.46
CA ALA A 134 -8.93 4.18 -10.47
C ALA A 134 -8.70 5.42 -11.32
N ARG A 135 -7.46 5.61 -11.78
CA ARG A 135 -7.12 6.58 -12.81
C ARG A 135 -5.95 6.08 -13.65
N PRO A 136 -5.68 6.66 -14.83
CA PRO A 136 -4.44 6.39 -15.56
C PRO A 136 -3.20 6.69 -14.71
N HIS A 137 -2.18 5.84 -14.80
CA HIS A 137 -0.91 6.04 -14.10
C HIS A 137 -0.18 7.26 -14.67
N ALA A 138 0.17 8.21 -13.80
CA ALA A 138 0.84 9.46 -14.19
C ALA A 138 2.38 9.41 -14.03
N GLY A 139 2.94 8.24 -13.71
CA GLY A 139 4.36 8.07 -13.44
C GLY A 139 4.68 7.90 -11.95
N PRO A 140 5.96 7.65 -11.61
CA PRO A 140 6.38 7.41 -10.25
C PRO A 140 6.18 8.66 -9.38
N ARG A 141 5.72 8.47 -8.16
CA ARG A 141 5.58 9.53 -7.16
C ARG A 141 6.70 9.43 -6.13
N PRO A 142 7.33 10.55 -5.75
CA PRO A 142 8.38 10.52 -4.74
C PRO A 142 7.80 10.09 -3.39
N ARG A 143 8.65 9.45 -2.59
CA ARG A 143 8.33 9.18 -1.18
C ARG A 143 8.22 10.50 -0.44
N ARG A 144 7.27 10.59 0.49
CA ARG A 144 7.11 11.73 1.38
C ARG A 144 8.23 11.72 2.42
N GLU A 145 8.92 12.84 2.50
CA GLU A 145 9.87 13.11 3.59
C GLU A 145 9.11 13.59 4.82
N VAL A 146 9.58 13.21 6.00
CA VAL A 146 9.04 13.72 7.26
C VAL A 146 9.54 15.16 7.43
N PRO A 147 8.65 16.16 7.57
CA PRO A 147 9.08 17.54 7.80
C PRO A 147 9.92 17.67 9.07
N PRO A 148 10.92 18.58 9.10
CA PRO A 148 11.67 18.85 10.31
C PRO A 148 10.75 19.29 11.46
N GLY A 149 10.87 18.66 12.62
CA GLY A 149 10.05 18.93 13.80
C GLY A 149 8.77 18.10 13.91
N GLU A 150 8.43 17.30 12.89
CA GLU A 150 7.36 16.29 12.97
C GLU A 150 7.90 14.89 13.25
N GLU A 151 9.21 14.72 13.52
CA GLU A 151 9.76 13.40 13.81
C GLU A 151 9.18 12.85 15.11
N ARG A 152 8.69 11.61 15.07
CA ARG A 152 8.11 10.96 16.24
C ARG A 152 9.18 10.78 17.32
N THR A 153 8.97 11.38 18.50
CA THR A 153 9.91 11.32 19.64
C THR A 153 10.00 9.95 20.29
N ASP A 154 8.98 9.11 20.11
CA ASP A 154 8.97 7.76 20.63
C ASP A 154 9.86 6.84 19.79
N LYS A 155 10.84 6.22 20.47
CA LYS A 155 11.77 5.23 19.90
C LYS A 155 11.02 3.95 19.52
N ARG A 156 10.18 3.98 18.48
CA ARG A 156 9.73 2.75 17.83
C ARG A 156 11.00 2.03 17.40
N ARG A 157 11.23 0.82 17.94
CA ARG A 157 12.26 -0.08 17.43
C ARG A 157 12.01 -0.16 15.93
N LYS A 158 12.94 0.41 15.16
CA LYS A 158 13.04 0.32 13.70
C LYS A 158 12.48 -1.05 13.32
N ARG A 159 11.33 -1.10 12.63
CA ARG A 159 10.71 -2.36 12.23
C ARG A 159 11.81 -3.15 11.54
N GLY A 160 12.35 -4.14 12.25
CA GLY A 160 13.42 -4.96 11.72
C GLY A 160 12.92 -5.48 10.40
N GLY A 161 13.67 -5.22 9.33
CA GLY A 161 13.31 -5.66 8.00
C GLY A 161 12.83 -7.10 8.08
N THR A 162 11.74 -7.41 7.39
CA THR A 162 11.27 -8.77 7.16
C THR A 162 12.35 -9.54 6.41
N GLY A 163 13.35 -9.98 7.16
CA GLY A 163 14.49 -10.80 6.77
C GLY A 163 14.68 -11.86 7.86
N ALA A 164 13.61 -12.58 8.16
CA ALA A 164 13.62 -13.81 8.95
C ALA A 164 12.36 -14.64 8.65
N LEU A 165 12.09 -14.88 7.37
CA LEU A 165 11.48 -16.15 6.98
C LEU A 165 12.62 -17.15 6.90
N ALA A 166 12.48 -18.25 7.62
CA ALA A 166 13.51 -19.22 7.95
C ALA A 166 14.46 -19.65 6.81
N GLY A 167 15.76 -19.72 7.13
CA GLY A 167 16.69 -20.71 6.56
C GLY A 167 17.52 -20.27 5.34
N THR A 168 18.55 -19.45 5.56
CA THR A 168 19.84 -19.57 4.83
C THR A 168 20.88 -18.67 5.51
N ARG A 169 21.64 -19.25 6.45
CA ARG A 169 22.99 -18.75 6.74
C ARG A 169 23.85 -19.22 5.57
N VAL A 170 24.32 -18.31 4.75
CA VAL A 170 25.49 -18.57 3.91
C VAL A 170 26.67 -18.17 4.78
N GLU A 171 27.46 -19.16 5.21
CA GLU A 171 28.79 -18.91 5.75
C GLU A 171 29.65 -18.37 4.61
N GLU A 172 30.26 -17.20 4.81
CA GLU A 172 31.29 -16.70 3.91
C GLU A 172 32.56 -17.53 4.14
N LEU A 173 33.08 -18.12 3.06
CA LEU A 173 34.45 -18.66 2.95
C LEU A 173 35.42 -17.55 2.58
#